data_AF-A0AAW7AQ21-F1
#
_entry.id   AF-A0AAW7AQ21-F1
#
_cell.length_a   1.000
_cell.length_b   1.000
_cell.length_c   1.000
_cell.angle_alpha   90.00
_cell.angle_beta   90.00
_cell.angle_gamma   90.00
#
_symmetry.space_group_name_H-M   'P 1'
#
loop_
_entity.id
_entity.type
_entity.pdbx_description
1 polymer ?
#
loop_
_entity_poly.entity_id
_entity_poly.type
_entity_poly.pdbx_seq_one_letter_code
_entity_poly.pdbx_strand_id
1 'polypeptide(L)'
;MIEGESPQETLARLVQSALPRRYPAGTPETVRDQIRHELTLIERLGYAPYFLTVNTIVQHARSLGIACQGRGSAANSAICYVLRITSIDPVRSGLLFERFISEDRKEPPDIDVDFESDRREEIIQWIYSHYGRHRAALCATVQRFQPKGALREVGKVLGLPDDVTGQLSRHIAFCLDDPQICRERLIEVGLNPKDRRLALTLHMARQLLGFPRQLDTHPGGFVLTQDRLDGLVPLQPAAMEGRQIITQDERLLLTRPEGVKAHIGSALEIGENRNEMIRGPIRKRTRRLARAPSETAPEDDQTED
;
A
#
# COMPACT_ATOMS: atom_id res chain seq x y z
N MET A 1 28.60 -0.99 -5.36
CA MET A 1 28.73 -2.38 -5.81
C MET A 1 30.20 -2.70 -5.92
N ILE A 2 30.60 -3.96 -5.73
CA ILE A 2 31.96 -4.37 -6.09
C ILE A 2 32.00 -4.40 -7.62
N GLU A 3 33.08 -3.87 -8.21
CA GLU A 3 33.22 -3.79 -9.66
C GLU A 3 33.21 -5.21 -10.27
N GLY A 4 32.32 -5.46 -11.23
CA GLY A 4 32.15 -6.77 -11.87
C GLY A 4 31.13 -7.72 -11.22
N GLU A 5 30.56 -7.42 -10.05
CA GLU A 5 29.48 -8.24 -9.47
C GLU A 5 28.17 -8.10 -10.25
N SER A 6 27.53 -9.23 -10.56
CA SER A 6 26.15 -9.26 -11.05
C SER A 6 25.16 -8.82 -9.95
N PRO A 7 23.93 -8.41 -10.31
CA PRO A 7 22.88 -8.12 -9.34
C PRO A 7 22.58 -9.32 -8.41
N GLN A 8 22.63 -10.55 -8.94
CA GLN A 8 22.39 -11.75 -8.16
C GLN A 8 23.49 -11.98 -7.12
N GLU A 9 24.76 -11.88 -7.51
CA GLU A 9 25.90 -12.02 -6.59
C GLU A 9 25.86 -10.92 -5.52
N THR A 10 25.53 -9.69 -5.91
CA THR A 10 25.35 -8.58 -4.98
C THR A 10 24.26 -8.88 -3.95
N LEU A 11 23.11 -9.40 -4.38
CA LEU A 11 22.00 -9.76 -3.50
C LEU A 11 22.42 -10.87 -2.52
N ALA A 12 23.03 -11.95 -3.02
CA ALA A 12 23.50 -13.06 -2.21
C ALA A 12 24.52 -12.59 -1.15
N ARG A 13 25.48 -11.75 -1.53
CA ARG A 13 26.47 -11.17 -0.61
C ARG A 13 25.81 -10.31 0.47
N LEU A 14 24.84 -9.46 0.11
CA LEU A 14 24.13 -8.62 1.06
C LEU A 14 23.34 -9.47 2.07
N VAL A 15 22.61 -10.49 1.60
CA VAL A 15 21.88 -11.44 2.46
C VAL A 15 22.85 -12.12 3.42
N GLN A 16 23.95 -12.66 2.91
CA GLN A 16 24.96 -13.33 3.73
C GLN A 16 25.56 -12.41 4.80
N SER A 17 25.85 -11.16 4.44
CA SER A 17 26.40 -10.17 5.38
C SER A 17 25.40 -9.73 6.45
N ALA A 18 24.10 -9.81 6.16
CA ALA A 18 23.03 -9.42 7.08
C ALA A 18 22.62 -10.53 8.05
N LEU A 19 22.90 -11.80 7.71
CA LEU A 19 22.54 -12.97 8.53
C LEU A 19 22.99 -12.87 10.00
N PRO A 20 24.25 -12.54 10.34
CA PRO A 20 24.69 -12.50 11.74
C PRO A 20 23.92 -11.46 12.58
N ARG A 21 23.42 -10.39 11.96
CA ARG A 21 22.64 -9.35 12.64
C ARG A 21 21.22 -9.82 12.95
N ARG A 22 20.65 -10.71 12.13
CA ARG A 22 19.30 -11.26 12.30
C ARG A 22 19.27 -12.53 13.14
N TYR A 23 20.31 -13.34 13.03
CA TYR A 23 20.46 -14.60 13.73
C TYR A 23 21.79 -14.61 14.51
N PRO A 24 21.90 -13.84 15.62
CA PRO A 24 23.15 -13.73 16.38
C PRO A 24 23.60 -15.05 17.03
N ALA A 25 22.66 -15.96 17.30
CA ALA A 25 22.94 -17.31 17.81
C ALA A 25 23.30 -18.32 16.70
N GLY A 26 23.44 -17.87 15.46
CA GLY A 26 23.62 -18.73 14.29
C GLY A 26 22.32 -18.91 13.49
N THR A 27 22.45 -18.91 12.17
CA THR A 27 21.31 -19.10 11.25
C THR A 27 20.89 -20.57 11.22
N PRO A 28 19.62 -20.91 11.55
CA PRO A 28 19.10 -22.27 11.44
C PRO A 28 19.21 -22.83 10.02
N GLU A 29 19.42 -24.15 9.89
CA GLU A 29 19.56 -24.77 8.57
C GLU A 29 18.32 -24.58 7.70
N THR A 30 17.13 -24.70 8.29
CA THR A 30 15.85 -24.43 7.58
C THR A 30 15.77 -23.03 6.97
N VAL A 31 16.37 -22.03 7.62
CA VAL A 31 16.46 -20.67 7.09
C VAL A 31 17.48 -20.58 5.95
N ARG A 32 18.62 -21.28 6.07
CA ARG A 32 19.63 -21.33 5.00
C ARG A 32 19.09 -22.00 3.75
N ASP A 33 18.37 -23.10 3.92
CA ASP A 33 17.71 -23.82 2.83
C ASP A 33 16.66 -22.95 2.15
N GLN A 34 15.82 -22.26 2.94
CA GLN A 34 14.84 -21.32 2.40
C GLN A 34 15.54 -20.19 1.62
N ILE A 35 16.59 -19.56 2.16
CA ILE A 35 17.32 -18.50 1.45
C ILE A 35 17.94 -19.02 0.14
N ARG A 36 18.47 -20.24 0.13
CA ARG A 36 19.04 -20.86 -1.08
C ARG A 36 17.97 -21.06 -2.15
N HIS A 37 16.79 -21.56 -1.74
CA HIS A 37 15.62 -21.70 -2.62
C HIS A 37 15.16 -20.36 -3.19
N GLU A 38 15.00 -19.35 -2.34
CA GLU A 38 14.59 -18.01 -2.76
C GLU A 38 15.59 -17.36 -3.73
N LEU A 39 16.90 -17.42 -3.43
CA LEU A 39 17.94 -16.89 -4.32
C LEU A 39 17.92 -17.57 -5.68
N THR A 40 17.75 -18.89 -5.72
CA THR A 40 17.67 -19.67 -6.98
C THR A 40 16.47 -19.22 -7.82
N LEU A 41 15.30 -19.05 -7.19
CA LEU A 41 14.10 -18.61 -7.91
C LEU A 41 14.21 -17.16 -8.40
N ILE A 42 14.76 -16.27 -7.57
CA ILE A 42 15.00 -14.87 -7.92
C ILE A 42 15.97 -14.75 -9.10
N GLU A 43 17.03 -15.58 -9.13
CA GLU A 43 17.97 -15.62 -10.25
C GLU A 43 17.30 -16.06 -11.54
N ARG A 44 16.57 -17.19 -11.49
CA ARG A 44 15.88 -17.75 -12.65
C ARG A 44 14.86 -16.79 -13.25
N LEU A 45 14.18 -16.00 -12.41
CA LEU A 45 13.17 -15.03 -12.84
C LEU A 45 13.75 -13.62 -13.08
N GLY A 46 15.04 -13.40 -12.81
CA GLY A 46 15.71 -12.12 -13.04
C GLY A 46 15.30 -10.99 -12.08
N TYR A 47 14.79 -11.32 -10.88
CA TYR A 47 14.28 -10.32 -9.93
C TYR A 47 15.32 -9.71 -9.00
N ALA A 48 16.60 -10.10 -9.09
CA ALA A 48 17.64 -9.57 -8.20
C ALA A 48 17.76 -8.03 -8.19
N PRO A 49 17.74 -7.32 -9.35
CA PRO A 49 17.78 -5.86 -9.37
C PRO A 49 16.61 -5.20 -8.61
N TYR A 50 15.44 -5.84 -8.63
CA TYR A 50 14.26 -5.35 -7.93
C TYR A 50 14.45 -5.40 -6.41
N PHE A 51 14.89 -6.55 -5.88
CA PHE A 51 15.22 -6.69 -4.45
C PHE A 51 16.31 -5.71 -4.00
N LEU A 52 17.33 -5.49 -4.82
CA LEU A 52 18.40 -4.52 -4.53
C LEU A 52 17.87 -3.09 -4.46
N THR A 53 16.97 -2.71 -5.37
CA THR A 53 16.33 -1.38 -5.40
C THR A 53 15.54 -1.16 -4.12
N VAL A 54 14.65 -2.09 -3.76
CA VAL A 54 13.86 -2.00 -2.53
C VAL A 54 14.76 -1.97 -1.29
N ASN A 55 15.77 -2.84 -1.22
CA ASN A 55 16.72 -2.83 -0.12
C ASN A 55 17.43 -1.47 0.00
N THR A 56 17.84 -0.85 -1.12
CA THR A 56 18.51 0.46 -1.10
C THR A 56 17.60 1.53 -0.50
N ILE A 57 16.34 1.59 -0.93
CA ILE A 57 15.34 2.55 -0.41
C ILE A 57 15.12 2.31 1.10
N VAL A 58 14.93 1.05 1.51
CA VAL A 58 14.72 0.67 2.92
C VAL A 58 15.93 1.02 3.78
N GLN A 59 17.15 0.73 3.32
CA GLN A 59 18.37 1.07 4.08
C GLN A 59 18.53 2.59 4.22
N HIS A 60 18.18 3.36 3.17
CA HIS A 60 18.21 4.83 3.24
C HIS A 60 17.18 5.37 4.25
N ALA A 61 15.94 4.89 4.20
CA ALA A 61 14.92 5.28 5.19
C ALA A 61 15.40 4.98 6.62
N ARG A 62 15.95 3.79 6.84
CA ARG A 62 16.49 3.38 8.15
C ARG A 62 17.68 4.21 8.60
N SER A 63 18.56 4.67 7.70
CA SER A 63 19.69 5.53 8.07
C SER A 63 19.25 6.92 8.53
N LEU A 64 18.08 7.39 8.07
CA LEU A 64 17.43 8.60 8.53
C LEU A 64 16.54 8.40 9.78
N GLY A 65 16.50 7.18 10.32
CA GLY A 65 15.62 6.81 11.43
C GLY A 65 14.14 6.82 11.07
N ILE A 66 13.77 6.78 9.78
CA ILE A 66 12.38 6.71 9.33
C ILE A 66 11.88 5.28 9.53
N ALA A 67 10.75 5.15 10.23
CA ALA A 67 10.11 3.86 10.38
C ALA A 67 9.59 3.35 9.03
N CYS A 68 9.92 2.11 8.68
CA CYS A 68 9.44 1.48 7.47
C CYS A 68 9.16 -0.03 7.66
N GLN A 69 8.15 -0.53 6.96
CA GLN A 69 7.67 -1.90 7.10
C GLN A 69 7.17 -2.46 5.76
N GLY A 70 7.76 -3.56 5.30
CA GLY A 70 7.24 -4.32 4.18
C GLY A 70 5.88 -4.98 4.49
N ARG A 71 4.97 -4.98 3.52
CA ARG A 71 3.60 -5.51 3.60
C ARG A 71 3.31 -6.57 2.54
N GLY A 72 2.11 -7.15 2.62
CA GLY A 72 1.61 -8.10 1.64
C GLY A 72 2.43 -9.40 1.62
N SER A 73 2.59 -9.94 0.42
CA SER A 73 3.27 -11.21 0.19
C SER A 73 4.78 -11.13 0.44
N ALA A 74 5.39 -9.94 0.46
CA ALA A 74 6.81 -9.77 0.79
C ALA A 74 7.16 -10.33 2.19
N ALA A 75 6.19 -10.40 3.11
CA ALA A 75 6.35 -11.02 4.43
C ALA A 75 6.68 -12.52 4.38
N ASN A 76 6.43 -13.19 3.25
CA ASN A 76 6.71 -14.61 3.07
C ASN A 76 8.17 -14.91 2.67
N SER A 77 8.99 -13.88 2.40
CA SER A 77 10.38 -14.05 1.96
C SER A 77 11.39 -13.93 3.13
N ALA A 78 12.21 -14.97 3.29
CA ALA A 78 13.33 -14.99 4.22
C ALA A 78 14.39 -13.95 3.84
N ILE A 79 14.61 -13.72 2.54
CA ILE A 79 15.51 -12.65 2.05
C ILE A 79 15.00 -11.27 2.49
N CYS A 80 13.71 -10.98 2.30
CA CYS A 80 13.10 -9.72 2.77
C CYS A 80 13.24 -9.55 4.28
N TYR A 81 13.07 -10.62 5.05
CA TYR A 81 13.24 -10.58 6.50
C TYR A 81 14.70 -10.31 6.90
N VAL A 82 15.64 -11.03 6.28
CA VAL A 82 17.08 -10.92 6.55
C VAL A 82 17.59 -9.51 6.25
N LEU A 83 17.18 -8.94 5.12
CA LEU A 83 17.53 -7.57 4.72
C LEU A 83 16.77 -6.48 5.49
N ARG A 84 15.89 -6.85 6.42
CA ARG A 84 15.06 -5.93 7.22
C ARG A 84 14.07 -5.10 6.41
N ILE A 85 13.66 -5.62 5.25
CA ILE A 85 12.51 -5.11 4.50
C ILE A 85 11.24 -5.46 5.27
N THR A 86 11.13 -6.69 5.76
CA THR A 86 10.03 -7.17 6.60
C THR A 86 10.50 -7.45 8.04
N SER A 87 9.54 -7.63 8.95
CA SER A 87 9.80 -7.77 10.39
C SER A 87 9.44 -9.15 10.96
N ILE A 88 8.76 -9.98 10.18
CA ILE A 88 8.32 -11.32 10.59
C ILE A 88 9.24 -12.35 9.94
N ASP A 89 9.72 -13.31 10.73
CA ASP A 89 10.47 -14.47 10.24
C ASP A 89 9.49 -15.47 9.58
N PRO A 90 9.53 -15.66 8.25
CA PRO A 90 8.55 -16.48 7.55
C PRO A 90 8.73 -17.97 7.82
N VAL A 91 9.98 -18.42 8.06
CA VAL A 91 10.29 -19.83 8.30
C VAL A 91 9.73 -20.26 9.65
N ARG A 92 9.89 -19.44 10.68
CA ARG A 92 9.29 -19.70 12.00
C ARG A 92 7.77 -19.60 11.99
N SER A 93 7.21 -18.80 11.09
CA SER A 93 5.77 -18.56 10.98
C SER A 93 5.06 -19.51 10.01
N GLY A 94 5.79 -20.42 9.35
CA GLY A 94 5.24 -21.36 8.36
C GLY A 94 4.65 -20.68 7.13
N LEU A 95 5.16 -19.50 6.75
CA LEU A 95 4.68 -18.77 5.58
C LEU A 95 5.26 -19.35 4.29
N LEU A 96 4.42 -19.48 3.26
CA LEU A 96 4.78 -20.06 1.97
C LEU A 96 5.34 -19.00 1.03
N PHE A 97 6.61 -19.15 0.64
CA PHE A 97 7.29 -18.23 -0.28
C PHE A 97 6.66 -18.22 -1.69
N GLU A 98 6.08 -19.34 -2.13
CA GLU A 98 5.45 -19.48 -3.44
C GLU A 98 4.22 -18.57 -3.62
N ARG A 99 3.66 -18.07 -2.50
CA ARG A 99 2.60 -17.04 -2.54
C ARG A 99 3.13 -15.66 -2.92
N PHE A 100 4.44 -15.45 -2.82
CA PHE A 100 5.12 -14.20 -3.15
C PHE A 100 5.75 -14.25 -4.53
N ILE A 101 6.55 -15.28 -4.82
CA ILE A 101 7.15 -15.51 -6.14
C ILE A 101 6.81 -16.92 -6.60
N SER A 102 6.25 -17.05 -7.80
CA SER A 102 5.90 -18.35 -8.41
C SER A 102 6.22 -18.32 -9.89
N GLU A 103 6.78 -19.40 -10.42
CA GLU A 103 7.09 -19.54 -11.86
C GLU A 103 5.82 -19.63 -12.71
N ASP A 104 4.74 -20.17 -12.15
CA ASP A 104 3.46 -20.32 -12.83
C ASP A 104 2.76 -18.95 -13.00
N ARG A 105 3.15 -17.96 -12.19
CA ARG A 105 2.68 -16.58 -12.29
C ARG A 105 3.63 -15.80 -13.20
N LYS A 106 3.11 -15.32 -14.32
CA LYS A 106 3.84 -14.42 -15.24
C LYS A 106 3.85 -12.95 -14.79
N GLU A 107 3.50 -12.68 -13.53
CA GLU A 107 3.45 -11.33 -12.96
C GLU A 107 4.65 -11.11 -12.01
N PRO A 108 5.33 -9.96 -12.09
CA PRO A 108 6.38 -9.60 -11.15
C PRO A 108 5.88 -9.60 -9.69
N PRO A 109 6.72 -9.96 -8.71
CA PRO A 109 6.35 -9.88 -7.30
C PRO A 109 6.10 -8.43 -6.89
N ASP A 110 5.11 -8.24 -6.02
CA ASP A 110 4.82 -6.93 -5.44
C ASP A 110 5.46 -6.80 -4.05
N ILE A 111 6.42 -5.88 -3.89
CA ILE A 111 7.03 -5.53 -2.60
C ILE A 111 6.59 -4.13 -2.20
N ASP A 112 5.49 -4.08 -1.45
CA ASP A 112 5.01 -2.87 -0.81
C ASP A 112 5.81 -2.57 0.45
N VAL A 113 6.33 -1.35 0.57
CA VAL A 113 6.95 -0.85 1.80
C VAL A 113 6.21 0.40 2.26
N ASP A 114 5.72 0.35 3.50
CA ASP A 114 5.15 1.49 4.17
C ASP A 114 6.23 2.33 4.84
N PHE A 115 6.11 3.64 4.77
CA PHE A 115 6.94 4.62 5.48
C PHE A 115 6.09 5.47 6.43
N GLU A 116 6.73 6.04 7.45
CA GLU A 116 6.14 7.06 8.32
C GLU A 116 5.50 8.19 7.49
N SER A 117 4.20 8.42 7.69
CA SER A 117 3.38 9.29 6.83
C SER A 117 3.94 10.70 6.70
N ASP A 118 4.39 11.29 7.81
CA ASP A 118 4.89 12.67 7.86
C ASP A 118 6.28 12.81 7.22
N ARG A 119 7.02 11.71 7.10
CA ARG A 119 8.40 11.68 6.58
C ARG A 119 8.54 10.98 5.22
N ARG A 120 7.44 10.47 4.66
CA ARG A 120 7.41 9.81 3.34
C ARG A 120 7.94 10.70 2.22
N GLU A 121 7.69 12.01 2.31
CA GLU A 121 8.17 12.96 1.29
C GLU A 121 9.71 12.97 1.17
N GLU A 122 10.43 12.80 2.28
CA GLU A 122 11.89 12.73 2.28
C GLU A 122 12.37 11.55 1.41
N ILE A 123 11.69 10.41 1.48
CA ILE A 123 12.01 9.22 0.69
C ILE A 123 11.71 9.45 -0.79
N ILE A 124 10.55 10.02 -1.11
CA ILE A 124 10.18 10.35 -2.50
C ILE A 124 11.23 11.26 -3.15
N GLN A 125 11.61 12.33 -2.45
CA GLN A 125 12.60 13.28 -2.97
C GLN A 125 13.98 12.66 -3.08
N TRP A 126 14.38 11.82 -2.11
CA TRP A 126 15.62 11.07 -2.20
C TRP A 126 15.64 10.15 -3.43
N ILE A 127 14.55 9.46 -3.72
CA ILE A 127 14.45 8.58 -4.91
C ILE A 127 14.62 9.39 -6.20
N TYR A 128 13.96 10.55 -6.31
CA TYR A 128 14.17 11.44 -7.46
C TYR A 128 15.63 11.89 -7.58
N SER A 129 16.28 12.20 -6.46
CA SER A 129 17.68 12.61 -6.45
C SER A 129 18.64 11.46 -6.76
N HIS A 130 18.37 10.26 -6.26
CA HIS A 130 19.27 9.12 -6.32
C HIS A 130 19.20 8.39 -7.66
N TYR A 131 17.99 8.13 -8.15
CA TYR A 131 17.76 7.44 -9.43
C TYR A 131 17.60 8.40 -10.61
N GLY A 132 17.44 9.70 -10.32
CA GLY A 132 17.26 10.74 -11.31
C GLY A 132 15.79 10.95 -11.67
N ARG A 133 15.37 12.21 -11.66
CA ARG A 133 14.00 12.62 -11.97
C ARG A 133 13.51 12.13 -13.33
N HIS A 134 14.39 12.02 -14.33
CA HIS A 134 14.01 11.55 -15.67
C HIS A 134 13.69 10.04 -15.72
N ARG A 135 13.90 9.28 -14.64
CA ARG A 135 13.69 7.82 -14.56
C ARG A 135 12.65 7.41 -13.52
N ALA A 136 12.06 8.38 -12.84
CA ALA A 136 11.30 8.17 -11.63
C ALA A 136 10.01 8.98 -11.69
N ALA A 137 8.85 8.39 -11.38
CA ALA A 137 7.61 9.14 -11.25
C ALA A 137 6.62 8.41 -10.34
N LEU A 138 5.64 9.15 -9.81
CA LEU A 138 4.50 8.57 -9.12
C LEU A 138 3.49 8.04 -10.15
N CYS A 139 2.72 7.02 -9.77
CA CYS A 139 1.56 6.60 -10.55
C CYS A 139 0.44 7.64 -10.44
N ALA A 140 -0.36 7.80 -11.48
CA ALA A 140 -1.62 8.53 -11.36
C ALA A 140 -2.77 7.57 -11.01
N THR A 141 -3.78 8.10 -10.33
CA THR A 141 -5.04 7.42 -10.09
C THR A 141 -6.13 8.14 -10.86
N VAL A 142 -6.83 7.42 -11.75
CA VAL A 142 -7.99 7.97 -12.45
C VAL A 142 -9.21 7.84 -11.54
N GLN A 143 -9.61 8.95 -10.91
CA GLN A 143 -10.85 9.02 -10.14
C GLN A 143 -12.02 8.97 -11.11
N ARG A 144 -12.93 8.01 -10.89
CA ARG A 144 -14.13 7.83 -11.70
C ARG A 144 -15.36 8.26 -10.93
N PHE A 145 -16.42 8.62 -11.66
CA PHE A 145 -17.71 8.91 -11.05
C PHE A 145 -18.27 7.69 -10.32
N GLN A 146 -18.31 7.80 -9.00
CA GLN A 146 -19.01 6.88 -8.10
C GLN A 146 -20.46 7.35 -7.89
N PRO A 147 -21.39 6.46 -7.51
CA PRO A 147 -22.82 6.80 -7.41
C PRO A 147 -23.14 8.05 -6.60
N LYS A 148 -22.48 8.24 -5.45
CA LYS A 148 -22.66 9.44 -4.62
C LYS A 148 -22.23 10.73 -5.32
N GLY A 149 -21.09 10.68 -6.02
CA GLY A 149 -20.56 11.82 -6.76
C GLY A 149 -21.42 12.15 -7.97
N ALA A 150 -21.82 11.13 -8.74
CA ALA A 150 -22.68 11.30 -9.90
C ALA A 150 -24.02 11.95 -9.54
N LEU A 151 -24.69 11.47 -8.47
CA LEU A 151 -25.96 12.03 -8.01
C LEU A 151 -25.84 13.50 -7.56
N ARG A 152 -24.75 13.85 -6.88
CA ARG A 152 -24.52 15.23 -6.41
C ARG A 152 -24.24 16.19 -7.57
N GLU A 153 -23.33 15.84 -8.47
CA GLU A 153 -22.95 16.72 -9.59
C GLU A 153 -24.12 16.90 -10.56
N VAL A 154 -24.78 15.81 -10.96
CA VAL A 154 -25.93 15.88 -11.88
C VAL A 154 -27.11 16.60 -11.22
N GLY A 155 -27.40 16.29 -9.95
CA GLY A 155 -28.49 16.93 -9.22
C GLY A 155 -28.29 18.44 -9.11
N LYS A 156 -27.07 18.89 -8.83
CA LYS A 156 -26.70 20.32 -8.82
C LYS A 156 -26.94 20.96 -10.19
N VAL A 157 -26.51 20.34 -11.28
CA VAL A 157 -26.71 20.84 -12.65
C VAL A 157 -28.19 20.95 -13.01
N LEU A 158 -29.01 19.99 -12.57
CA LEU A 158 -30.46 19.99 -12.79
C LEU A 158 -31.23 20.91 -11.82
N GLY A 159 -30.52 21.63 -10.96
CA GLY A 159 -31.10 22.60 -10.03
C GLY A 159 -31.87 21.94 -8.88
N LEU A 160 -31.48 20.72 -8.48
CA LEU A 160 -31.98 20.13 -7.24
C LEU A 160 -31.35 20.84 -6.03
N PRO A 161 -32.14 21.16 -5.00
CA PRO A 161 -31.64 21.67 -3.74
C PRO A 161 -30.59 20.74 -3.07
N ASP A 162 -29.67 21.32 -2.30
CA ASP A 162 -28.57 20.58 -1.64
C ASP A 162 -29.06 19.53 -0.63
N ASP A 163 -30.19 19.77 0.02
CA ASP A 163 -30.84 18.79 0.91
C ASP A 163 -31.32 17.57 0.11
N VAL A 164 -31.93 17.79 -1.07
CA VAL A 164 -32.37 16.71 -1.96
C VAL A 164 -31.18 15.93 -2.51
N THR A 165 -30.14 16.60 -3.03
CA THR A 165 -28.93 15.90 -3.51
C THR A 165 -28.20 15.16 -2.38
N GLY A 166 -28.22 15.71 -1.17
CA GLY A 166 -27.75 15.07 0.05
C GLY A 166 -28.53 13.80 0.39
N GLN A 167 -29.87 13.83 0.28
CA GLN A 167 -30.72 12.66 0.47
C GLN A 167 -30.46 11.59 -0.60
N LEU A 168 -30.38 11.97 -1.86
CA LEU A 168 -30.03 11.06 -2.97
C LEU A 168 -28.69 10.36 -2.72
N SER A 169 -27.66 11.14 -2.36
CA SER A 169 -26.32 10.63 -2.07
C SER A 169 -26.28 9.65 -0.88
N ARG A 170 -27.13 9.85 0.14
CA ARG A 170 -27.18 8.97 1.31
C ARG A 170 -28.02 7.72 1.10
N HIS A 171 -29.19 7.85 0.46
CA HIS A 171 -30.22 6.82 0.45
C HIS A 171 -30.42 6.15 -0.90
N ILE A 172 -29.96 6.74 -2.01
CA ILE A 172 -30.18 6.19 -3.36
C ILE A 172 -28.88 5.69 -3.99
N ALA A 173 -27.73 6.25 -3.59
CA ALA A 173 -26.45 5.91 -4.20
C ALA A 173 -26.11 4.40 -4.23
N PHE A 174 -26.55 3.62 -3.25
CA PHE A 174 -26.24 2.18 -3.19
C PHE A 174 -27.08 1.33 -4.15
N CYS A 175 -28.21 1.83 -4.63
CA CYS A 175 -29.11 1.13 -5.54
C CYS A 175 -29.24 1.85 -6.88
N LEU A 176 -28.33 2.79 -7.19
CA LEU A 176 -28.43 3.64 -8.37
C LEU A 176 -28.49 2.83 -9.66
N ASP A 177 -27.83 1.68 -9.70
CA ASP A 177 -27.82 0.72 -10.81
C ASP A 177 -29.13 -0.04 -11.00
N ASP A 178 -29.99 -0.14 -9.97
CA ASP A 178 -31.31 -0.77 -10.04
C ASP A 178 -32.45 0.28 -10.06
N PRO A 179 -33.12 0.49 -11.21
CA PRO A 179 -34.20 1.45 -11.32
C PRO A 179 -35.42 1.17 -10.44
N GLN A 180 -35.72 -0.10 -10.16
CA GLN A 180 -36.89 -0.48 -9.39
C GLN A 180 -36.65 -0.23 -7.90
N ILE A 181 -35.51 -0.69 -7.37
CA ILE A 181 -35.11 -0.45 -5.98
C ILE A 181 -34.94 1.06 -5.73
N CYS A 182 -34.35 1.79 -6.69
CA CYS A 182 -34.28 3.26 -6.63
C CYS A 182 -35.66 3.88 -6.42
N ARG A 183 -36.66 3.44 -7.18
CA ARG A 183 -38.00 4.02 -7.15
C ARG A 183 -38.69 3.77 -5.81
N GLU A 184 -38.60 2.55 -5.30
CA GLU A 184 -39.14 2.20 -3.98
C GLU A 184 -38.48 3.03 -2.89
N ARG A 185 -37.15 3.13 -2.93
CA ARG A 185 -36.38 3.89 -1.94
C ARG A 185 -36.63 5.38 -1.99
N LEU A 186 -36.85 5.96 -3.18
CA LEU A 186 -37.25 7.36 -3.33
C LEU A 186 -38.58 7.65 -2.60
N ILE A 187 -39.57 6.76 -2.75
CA ILE A 187 -40.88 6.90 -2.09
C ILE A 187 -40.71 6.84 -0.57
N GLU A 188 -39.90 5.91 -0.07
CA GLU A 188 -39.63 5.76 1.37
C GLU A 188 -38.99 7.01 2.00
N VAL A 189 -38.13 7.70 1.26
CA VAL A 189 -37.51 8.96 1.74
C VAL A 189 -38.36 10.20 1.43
N GLY A 190 -39.59 10.03 0.96
CA GLY A 190 -40.53 11.12 0.71
C GLY A 190 -40.25 11.92 -0.57
N LEU A 191 -39.44 11.38 -1.50
CA LEU A 191 -39.16 12.01 -2.79
C LEU A 191 -40.09 11.45 -3.87
N ASN A 192 -40.69 12.34 -4.66
CA ASN A 192 -41.62 11.96 -5.73
C ASN A 192 -40.87 11.42 -6.96
N PRO A 193 -40.95 10.11 -7.30
CA PRO A 193 -40.22 9.56 -8.44
C PRO A 193 -40.73 10.06 -9.80
N LYS A 194 -41.93 10.66 -9.84
CA LYS A 194 -42.50 11.26 -11.05
C LYS A 194 -42.00 12.69 -11.29
N ASP A 195 -41.28 13.29 -10.35
CA ASP A 195 -40.64 14.57 -10.57
C ASP A 195 -39.65 14.48 -11.73
N ARG A 196 -39.83 15.35 -12.74
CA ARG A 196 -39.06 15.29 -13.97
C ARG A 196 -37.56 15.54 -13.73
N ARG A 197 -37.21 16.48 -12.84
CA ARG A 197 -35.80 16.81 -12.56
C ARG A 197 -35.13 15.67 -11.80
N LEU A 198 -35.85 15.06 -10.86
CA LEU A 198 -35.38 13.89 -10.12
C LEU A 198 -35.16 12.68 -11.04
N ALA A 199 -36.13 12.36 -11.88
CA ALA A 199 -36.03 11.24 -12.82
C ALA A 199 -34.87 11.44 -13.81
N LEU A 200 -34.71 12.66 -14.33
CA LEU A 200 -33.59 13.01 -15.20
C LEU A 200 -32.24 12.92 -14.48
N THR A 201 -32.19 13.34 -13.21
CA THR A 201 -30.98 13.23 -12.37
C THR A 201 -30.54 11.77 -12.26
N LEU A 202 -31.46 10.86 -11.94
CA LEU A 202 -31.13 9.44 -11.82
C LEU A 202 -30.67 8.86 -13.15
N HIS A 203 -31.35 9.21 -14.25
CA HIS A 203 -30.99 8.72 -15.59
C HIS A 203 -29.57 9.15 -15.99
N MET A 204 -29.25 10.45 -15.89
CA MET A 204 -27.94 10.99 -16.24
C MET A 204 -26.85 10.52 -15.26
N ALA A 205 -27.15 10.41 -13.96
CA ALA A 205 -26.19 9.93 -12.96
C ALA A 205 -25.76 8.48 -13.25
N ARG A 206 -26.67 7.61 -13.71
CA ARG A 206 -26.33 6.25 -14.16
C ARG A 206 -25.39 6.25 -15.35
N GLN A 207 -25.63 7.12 -16.33
CA GLN A 207 -24.78 7.21 -17.52
C GLN A 207 -23.36 7.67 -17.19
N LEU A 208 -23.19 8.48 -16.13
CA LEU A 208 -21.88 8.92 -15.68
C LEU A 208 -21.11 7.87 -14.87
N LEU A 209 -21.73 6.77 -14.43
CA LEU A 209 -21.02 5.78 -13.60
C LEU A 209 -19.79 5.24 -14.32
N GLY A 210 -18.64 5.29 -13.65
CA GLY A 210 -17.37 4.82 -14.20
C GLY A 210 -16.70 5.80 -15.18
N PHE A 211 -17.34 6.91 -15.58
CA PHE A 211 -16.67 7.93 -16.39
C PHE A 211 -15.49 8.54 -15.62
N PRO A 212 -14.35 8.80 -16.28
CA PRO A 212 -13.23 9.49 -15.66
C PRO A 212 -13.65 10.91 -15.26
N ARG A 213 -13.36 11.28 -14.02
CA ARG A 213 -13.69 12.60 -13.45
C ARG A 213 -12.45 13.45 -13.28
N GLN A 214 -11.41 12.87 -12.69
CA GLN A 214 -10.19 13.60 -12.33
C GLN A 214 -9.00 12.65 -12.35
N LEU A 215 -7.83 13.19 -12.72
CA LEU A 215 -6.56 12.52 -12.57
C LEU A 215 -5.92 12.99 -11.27
N ASP A 216 -5.61 12.06 -10.38
CA ASP A 216 -5.04 12.33 -9.07
C ASP A 216 -3.69 11.62 -8.91
N THR A 217 -2.95 11.93 -7.85
CA THR A 217 -1.67 11.25 -7.56
C THR A 217 -1.90 9.98 -6.74
N HIS A 218 -1.32 8.86 -7.16
CA HIS A 218 -1.43 7.60 -6.42
C HIS A 218 -0.73 7.75 -5.05
N PRO A 219 -1.38 7.36 -3.94
CA PRO A 219 -0.82 7.55 -2.61
C PRO A 219 0.45 6.72 -2.36
N GLY A 220 0.64 5.61 -3.09
CA GLY A 220 1.78 4.70 -2.91
C GLY A 220 2.53 4.27 -4.18
N GLY A 221 2.05 4.64 -5.37
CA GLY A 221 2.48 4.01 -6.61
C GLY A 221 3.69 4.77 -7.13
N PHE A 222 4.81 4.09 -7.31
CA PHE A 222 6.04 4.71 -7.80
C PHE A 222 6.62 3.83 -8.91
N VAL A 223 7.19 4.47 -9.92
CA VAL A 223 7.78 3.81 -11.08
C VAL A 223 9.24 4.23 -11.19
N LEU A 224 10.10 3.23 -11.40
CA LEU A 224 11.53 3.42 -11.66
C LEU A 224 11.90 2.71 -12.96
N THR A 225 12.56 3.41 -13.87
CA THR A 225 13.03 2.84 -15.13
C THR A 225 14.54 2.90 -15.24
N GLN A 226 15.12 1.98 -16.00
CA GLN A 226 16.54 2.05 -16.32
C GLN A 226 16.82 3.25 -17.25
N ASP A 227 15.94 3.46 -18.23
CA ASP A 227 16.03 4.54 -19.20
C ASP A 227 15.06 5.69 -18.89
N ARG A 228 15.09 6.69 -19.76
CA ARG A 228 14.23 7.87 -19.69
C ARG A 228 12.75 7.50 -19.71
N LEU A 229 12.05 7.82 -18.62
CA LEU A 229 10.64 7.54 -18.45
C LEU A 229 9.76 8.33 -19.43
N ASP A 230 10.17 9.55 -19.80
CA ASP A 230 9.48 10.39 -20.78
C ASP A 230 9.61 9.88 -22.23
N GLY A 231 10.53 8.96 -22.51
CA GLY A 231 10.57 8.20 -23.76
C GLY A 231 9.56 7.04 -23.80
N LEU A 232 9.06 6.60 -22.64
CA LEU A 232 8.16 5.46 -22.51
C LEU A 232 6.70 5.88 -22.34
N VAL A 233 6.46 6.89 -21.49
CA VAL A 233 5.12 7.39 -21.15
C VAL A 233 5.11 8.90 -20.92
N PRO A 234 3.99 9.59 -21.23
CA PRO A 234 3.86 11.00 -20.93
C PRO A 234 3.90 11.27 -19.43
N LEU A 235 4.65 12.30 -19.04
CA LEU A 235 4.77 12.79 -17.67
C LEU A 235 4.04 14.12 -17.52
N GLN A 236 3.52 14.38 -16.34
CA GLN A 236 3.04 15.69 -15.95
C GLN A 236 3.47 16.04 -14.51
N PRO A 237 3.64 17.34 -14.20
CA PRO A 237 3.77 17.78 -12.81
C PRO A 237 2.57 17.32 -11.97
N ALA A 238 2.82 16.85 -10.75
CA ALA A 238 1.75 16.55 -9.81
C ALA A 238 1.25 17.83 -9.12
N ALA A 239 0.13 17.75 -8.39
CA ALA A 239 -0.42 18.90 -7.67
C ALA A 239 0.52 19.43 -6.57
N MET A 240 1.30 18.54 -5.95
CA MET A 240 2.33 18.94 -4.99
C MET A 240 3.64 19.29 -5.72
N GLU A 241 4.25 20.39 -5.32
CA GLU A 241 5.51 20.87 -5.88
C GLU A 241 6.61 19.81 -5.76
N GLY A 242 7.49 19.75 -6.76
CA GLY A 242 8.60 18.80 -6.75
C GLY A 242 8.18 17.36 -7.04
N ARG A 243 6.92 17.07 -7.37
CA ARG A 243 6.46 15.72 -7.78
C ARG A 243 6.05 15.67 -9.26
N GLN A 244 6.09 14.48 -9.83
CA GLN A 244 5.59 14.22 -11.17
C GLN A 244 4.91 12.86 -11.23
N ILE A 245 3.91 12.74 -12.10
CA ILE A 245 3.12 11.53 -12.29
C ILE A 245 3.15 11.08 -13.75
N ILE A 246 3.10 9.77 -13.95
CA ILE A 246 2.73 9.18 -15.24
C ILE A 246 1.24 9.41 -15.47
N THR A 247 0.82 9.72 -16.70
CA THR A 247 -0.60 9.97 -17.01
C THR A 247 -1.41 8.71 -17.32
N GLN A 248 -0.74 7.58 -17.46
CA GLN A 248 -1.33 6.30 -17.82
C GLN A 248 -1.46 5.38 -16.60
N ASP A 249 -2.35 4.38 -16.72
CA ASP A 249 -2.44 3.29 -15.76
C ASP A 249 -1.12 2.53 -15.70
N GLU A 250 -0.61 2.31 -14.49
CA GLU A 250 0.62 1.58 -14.22
C GLU A 250 0.64 0.17 -14.83
N ARG A 251 -0.52 -0.46 -15.02
CA ARG A 251 -0.64 -1.79 -15.63
C ARG A 251 -0.19 -1.80 -17.10
N LEU A 252 -0.26 -0.66 -17.79
CA LEU A 252 0.21 -0.52 -19.17
C LEU A 252 1.74 -0.44 -19.27
N LEU A 253 2.44 -0.13 -18.18
CA LEU A 253 3.91 -0.12 -18.11
C LEU A 253 4.48 -1.52 -17.84
N LEU A 254 3.76 -2.35 -17.09
CA LEU A 254 4.18 -3.71 -16.72
C LEU A 254 4.23 -4.70 -17.89
N THR A 255 3.64 -4.36 -19.03
CA THR A 255 3.70 -5.19 -20.25
C THR A 255 4.97 -4.96 -21.08
N ARG A 256 5.83 -4.00 -20.68
CA ARG A 256 7.04 -3.66 -21.40
C ARG A 256 8.29 -4.23 -20.70
N PRO A 257 9.22 -4.86 -21.43
CA PRO A 257 10.36 -5.59 -20.86
C PRO A 257 11.38 -4.73 -20.08
N GLU A 258 11.25 -3.41 -20.08
CA GLU A 258 12.28 -2.46 -19.59
C GLU A 258 11.86 -1.68 -18.33
N GLY A 259 10.66 -1.94 -17.80
CA GLY A 259 10.12 -1.24 -16.62
C GLY A 259 10.31 -2.04 -15.32
N VAL A 260 10.82 -1.40 -14.27
CA VAL A 260 10.80 -1.95 -12.91
C VAL A 260 9.78 -1.18 -12.07
N LYS A 261 8.76 -1.88 -11.56
CA LYS A 261 7.77 -1.27 -10.67
C LYS A 261 8.21 -1.46 -9.22
N ALA A 262 8.20 -0.39 -8.43
CA ALA A 262 8.36 -0.47 -6.99
C ALA A 262 7.25 0.33 -6.33
N HIS A 263 6.35 -0.31 -5.59
CA HIS A 263 5.35 0.43 -4.82
C HIS A 263 5.97 0.95 -3.52
N ILE A 264 5.82 2.25 -3.32
CA ILE A 264 6.37 3.00 -2.20
C ILE A 264 5.18 3.58 -1.45
N GLY A 265 4.50 2.71 -0.72
CA GLY A 265 3.31 3.02 0.06
C GLY A 265 3.60 3.96 1.24
N SER A 266 2.65 4.82 1.57
CA SER A 266 2.40 5.15 2.98
C SER A 266 1.46 4.08 3.53
N ALA A 267 1.61 3.73 4.80
CA ALA A 267 0.61 2.96 5.54
C ALA A 267 -0.72 3.71 5.57
N LEU A 268 -1.52 3.65 4.50
CA LEU A 268 -2.88 4.15 4.44
C LEU A 268 -3.59 3.67 3.16
N GLU A 269 -3.75 2.36 3.00
CA GLU A 269 -5.03 1.90 2.48
C GLU A 269 -5.95 1.77 3.69
N ILE A 270 -6.72 2.84 3.93
CA ILE A 270 -7.92 2.77 4.76
C ILE A 270 -8.83 1.76 4.05
N GLY A 271 -8.76 0.51 4.49
CA GLY A 271 -9.84 -0.43 4.28
C GLY A 271 -11.13 0.23 4.75
N GLU A 272 -12.15 0.16 3.92
CA GLU A 272 -13.51 0.50 4.29
C GLU A 272 -13.91 -0.29 5.54
N ASN A 273 -13.67 0.28 6.72
CA ASN A 273 -14.34 -0.10 7.95
C ASN A 273 -14.62 1.18 8.72
N ARG A 274 -15.83 1.70 8.49
CA ARG A 274 -16.49 2.58 9.42
C ARG A 274 -16.73 1.78 10.72
N ASN A 275 -15.91 2.00 11.73
CA ASN A 275 -16.38 2.36 13.07
C ASN A 275 -15.21 2.50 14.05
N GLU A 276 -15.37 3.49 14.94
CA GLU A 276 -14.63 3.72 16.17
C GLU A 276 -13.18 4.24 16.06
N MET A 277 -13.06 5.58 16.07
CA MET A 277 -12.47 6.28 17.22
C MET A 277 -12.63 7.79 17.05
N ILE A 278 -13.73 8.32 17.61
CA ILE A 278 -13.80 9.73 18.00
C ILE A 278 -13.54 9.76 19.50
N ARG A 279 -12.46 10.42 19.91
CA ARG A 279 -12.38 11.49 20.94
C ARG A 279 -10.96 11.56 21.53
N GLY A 280 -10.39 12.77 21.48
CA GLY A 280 -9.04 13.09 21.95
C GLY A 280 -8.91 13.20 23.48
N PRO A 281 -8.08 14.14 23.97
CA PRO A 281 -6.81 13.80 24.63
C PRO A 281 -6.93 13.83 26.17
N ILE A 282 -6.24 12.92 26.87
CA ILE A 282 -6.08 13.01 28.33
C ILE A 282 -4.60 12.92 28.72
N ARG A 283 -4.24 13.93 29.53
CA ARG A 283 -2.97 14.29 30.13
C ARG A 283 -2.13 13.17 30.75
N LYS A 284 -0.82 13.37 30.65
CA LYS A 284 0.29 12.80 31.43
C LYS A 284 -0.07 12.58 32.91
N ARG A 285 0.20 11.37 33.43
CA ARG A 285 0.60 11.15 34.83
C ARG A 285 1.59 9.99 34.93
N THR A 286 2.82 10.35 35.24
CA THR A 286 3.94 9.51 35.66
C THR A 286 3.57 8.74 36.93
N ARG A 287 3.73 7.41 36.96
CA ARG A 287 3.88 6.64 38.21
C ARG A 287 4.97 5.58 38.05
N ARG A 288 5.94 5.65 38.97
CA ARG A 288 7.08 4.74 39.16
C ARG A 288 6.60 3.29 39.32
N LEU A 289 7.25 2.38 38.61
CA LEU A 289 7.23 0.94 38.89
C LEU A 289 8.16 0.66 40.08
N ALA A 290 7.59 0.16 41.18
CA ALA A 290 8.33 -0.49 42.26
C ALA A 290 8.26 -2.01 42.05
N ARG A 291 9.42 -2.66 42.13
CA ARG A 291 9.61 -4.11 42.13
C ARG A 291 9.02 -4.74 43.40
N ALA A 292 8.49 -5.96 43.28
CA ALA A 292 8.49 -6.94 44.35
C ALA A 292 8.72 -8.35 43.75
N PRO A 293 9.39 -9.28 44.47
CA PRO A 293 9.93 -10.53 43.94
C PRO A 293 9.02 -11.76 44.19
N SER A 294 9.45 -12.88 43.61
CA SER A 294 8.82 -14.20 43.49
C SER A 294 9.15 -15.18 44.63
N GLU A 295 8.37 -16.28 44.68
CA GLU A 295 8.60 -17.59 45.35
C GLU A 295 8.39 -17.62 46.89
N THR A 296 7.83 -18.63 47.59
CA THR A 296 7.34 -20.00 47.31
C THR A 296 6.59 -20.54 48.55
N ALA A 297 5.50 -21.29 48.31
CA ALA A 297 5.06 -22.53 48.98
C ALA A 297 4.46 -22.54 50.42
N PRO A 298 3.63 -23.57 50.75
CA PRO A 298 2.54 -23.52 51.73
C PRO A 298 2.84 -24.26 53.04
N GLU A 299 2.06 -24.01 54.09
CA GLU A 299 1.95 -24.90 55.25
C GLU A 299 0.58 -24.76 55.93
N ASP A 300 0.07 -25.90 56.36
CA ASP A 300 -1.21 -26.18 56.98
C ASP A 300 -1.35 -25.61 58.42
N ASP A 301 -2.62 -25.61 58.86
CA ASP A 301 -3.08 -26.12 60.17
C ASP A 301 -3.59 -25.12 61.24
N GLN A 302 -4.79 -25.45 61.75
CA GLN A 302 -5.45 -25.09 63.03
C GLN A 302 -5.90 -23.63 63.23
N THR A 303 -7.03 -23.26 63.84
CA THR A 303 -8.16 -23.90 64.55
C THR A 303 -9.16 -22.76 64.88
N GLU A 304 -10.45 -23.10 65.02
CA GLU A 304 -11.44 -22.56 65.98
C GLU A 304 -11.57 -21.03 66.17
N ASP A 305 -12.65 -20.43 65.68
CA ASP A 305 -13.92 -20.17 66.42
C ASP A 305 -14.99 -19.56 65.48
#